data_AF-A0A8S2Y953-F1
#
_entry.id   AF-A0A8S2Y953-F1
#
_cell.length_a   1.000
_cell.length_b   1.000
_cell.length_c   1.000
_cell.angle_alpha   90.00
_cell.angle_beta   90.00
_cell.angle_gamma   90.00
#
_symmetry.space_group_name_H-M   'P 1'
#
loop_
_entity.id
_entity.type
_entity.pdbx_description
1 polymer ?
#
loop_
_entity_poly.entity_id
_entity_poly.type
_entity_poly.pdbx_seq_one_letter_code
_entity_poly.pdbx_strand_id
1 'polypeptide(L)'
;MSQVFGRVSLAQLNTDKYGYPTGTATVLFSDSLGYMRAVAAGSIDIKCECFHKLLEIDPFLRENELCYYCPNIADNFCRNFRCLRSY
;
A
#
# COMPACT_ATOMS: atom_id res chain seq x y z
N MET A 1 -0.37 20.85 -3.99
CA MET A 1 -0.24 19.40 -3.72
C MET A 1 -1.62 18.90 -3.29
N SER A 2 -2.32 18.18 -4.16
CA SER A 2 -3.64 17.61 -3.85
C SER A 2 -3.46 16.32 -3.04
N GLN A 3 -4.28 16.14 -2.00
CA GLN A 3 -4.34 14.86 -1.28
C GLN A 3 -5.31 13.94 -2.03
N VAL A 4 -4.78 12.94 -2.74
CA VAL A 4 -5.58 11.99 -3.52
C VAL A 4 -6.35 11.03 -2.60
N PHE A 5 -5.71 10.52 -1.55
CA PHE A 5 -6.31 9.56 -0.63
C PHE A 5 -6.39 10.04 0.82
N GLY A 6 -5.34 10.71 1.33
CA GLY A 6 -5.25 11.22 2.70
C GLY A 6 -3.86 11.78 3.02
N ARG A 7 -3.56 11.98 4.31
CA ARG A 7 -2.24 12.44 4.74
C ARG A 7 -1.27 11.25 4.80
N VAL A 8 -0.13 11.39 4.13
CA VAL A 8 0.94 10.39 4.14
C VAL A 8 1.96 10.77 5.21
N SER A 9 2.30 9.80 6.07
CA SER A 9 3.34 9.93 7.09
C SER A 9 4.72 9.55 6.55
N LEU A 10 4.79 8.52 5.71
CA LEU A 10 6.02 8.03 5.11
C LEU A 10 5.75 7.47 3.71
N ALA A 11 6.65 7.75 2.77
CA ALA A 11 6.70 7.09 1.47
C ALA A 11 8.14 6.66 1.21
N GLN A 12 8.34 5.37 0.96
CA GLN A 12 9.67 4.77 0.82
C GLN A 12 9.71 3.86 -0.40
N LEU A 13 10.73 4.03 -1.25
CA LEU A 13 11.04 3.06 -2.30
C LEU A 13 11.69 1.84 -1.67
N ASN A 14 11.23 0.66 -2.05
CA ASN A 14 11.84 -0.58 -1.59
C ASN A 14 13.11 -0.82 -2.40
N THR A 15 14.19 -1.15 -1.70
CA THR A 15 15.49 -1.48 -2.30
C THR A 15 15.84 -2.93 -2.02
N ASP A 16 16.63 -3.54 -2.91
CA ASP A 16 17.22 -4.85 -2.66
C ASP A 16 18.37 -4.77 -1.63
N LYS A 17 19.01 -5.91 -1.37
CA LYS A 17 20.17 -6.01 -0.46
C LYS A 17 21.40 -5.21 -0.90
N TYR A 18 21.43 -4.70 -2.13
CA TYR A 18 22.51 -3.89 -2.70
C TYR A 18 22.12 -2.41 -2.84
N GLY A 19 20.93 -2.02 -2.40
CA GLY A 19 20.44 -0.64 -2.48
C GLY A 19 19.82 -0.26 -3.83
N TYR A 20 19.57 -1.21 -4.73
CA TYR A 20 18.91 -0.93 -6.00
C TYR A 20 17.38 -0.92 -5.84
N PRO A 21 16.67 0.04 -6.45
CA PRO A 21 15.21 0.09 -6.39
C PRO A 21 14.58 -1.15 -7.00
N THR A 22 13.67 -1.80 -6.27
CA THR A 22 12.99 -3.02 -6.74
C THR A 22 11.78 -2.73 -7.63
N GLY A 23 11.46 -1.46 -7.86
CA GLY A 23 10.25 -1.05 -8.57
C GLY A 23 8.98 -1.08 -7.72
N THR A 24 9.10 -1.35 -6.42
CA THR A 24 8.00 -1.28 -5.45
C THR A 24 8.22 -0.17 -4.44
N ALA A 25 7.14 0.27 -3.80
CA ALA A 25 7.18 1.32 -2.80
C ALA A 25 6.21 1.01 -1.66
N THR A 26 6.57 1.42 -0.45
CA THR A 26 5.76 1.32 0.75
C THR A 26 5.31 2.70 1.18
N VAL A 27 4.02 2.86 1.47
CA VAL A 27 3.42 4.12 1.92
C VAL A 27 2.68 3.90 3.23
N LEU A 28 3.01 4.70 4.25
CA LEU A 28 2.27 4.77 5.51
C LEU A 28 1.41 6.03 5.54
N PHE A 29 0.13 5.84 5.80
CA PHE A 29 -0.81 6.93 6.02
C PHE A 29 -0.83 7.34 7.49
N SER A 30 -1.04 8.63 7.74
CA SER A 30 -1.24 9.15 9.09
C SER A 30 -2.65 8.85 9.61
N ASP A 31 -3.60 8.61 8.70
CA ASP A 31 -5.01 8.38 8.99
C ASP A 31 -5.50 7.06 8.40
N SER A 32 -6.33 6.36 9.17
CA SER A 32 -6.95 5.07 8.79
C SER A 32 -7.82 5.19 7.54
N LEU A 33 -8.52 6.31 7.40
CA LEU A 33 -9.42 6.57 6.29
C LEU A 33 -8.68 6.67 4.96
N GLY A 34 -7.53 7.36 4.93
CA GLY A 34 -6.68 7.51 3.76
C GLY A 34 -6.08 6.19 3.30
N TYR A 35 -5.65 5.36 4.26
CA TYR A 35 -5.23 3.99 3.98
C TYR A 35 -6.36 3.18 3.33
N MET A 36 -7.55 3.17 3.92
CA MET A 36 -8.70 2.42 3.41
C MET A 36 -9.13 2.90 2.02
N ARG A 37 -9.10 4.21 1.75
CA ARG A 37 -9.39 4.78 0.43
C ARG A 37 -8.37 4.35 -0.63
N ALA A 38 -7.08 4.35 -0.29
CA ALA A 38 -6.03 3.91 -1.21
C ALA A 38 -6.20 2.42 -1.58
N VAL A 39 -6.43 1.57 -0.57
CA VAL A 39 -6.67 0.13 -0.81
C VAL A 39 -7.96 -0.10 -1.61
N ALA A 40 -9.02 0.67 -1.34
CA ALA A 40 -10.27 0.57 -2.09
C ALA A 40 -10.15 1.02 -3.55
N ALA A 41 -9.25 1.96 -3.85
CA ALA A 41 -8.98 2.37 -5.23
C ALA A 41 -8.25 1.25 -6.01
N GLY A 42 -7.38 0.48 -5.36
CA GLY A 42 -6.69 -0.68 -5.91
C GLY A 42 -5.62 -0.37 -6.97
N SER A 43 -5.68 0.78 -7.63
CA SER A 43 -4.65 1.29 -8.53
C SER A 43 -4.62 2.81 -8.55
N ILE A 44 -3.46 3.37 -8.91
CA ILE A 44 -3.27 4.80 -9.12
C ILE A 44 -2.56 5.06 -10.45
N ASP A 45 -3.14 5.96 -11.23
CA ASP A 45 -2.58 6.42 -12.49
C ASP A 45 -1.72 7.68 -12.25
N ILE A 46 -0.41 7.56 -12.40
CA ILE A 46 0.55 8.66 -12.27
C ILE A 46 0.94 9.16 -13.67
N LYS A 47 0.52 10.38 -13.98
CA LYS A 47 0.87 11.10 -15.21
C LYS A 47 1.76 12.29 -14.88
N CYS A 48 2.93 12.29 -15.47
CA CYS A 48 3.86 13.41 -15.51
C CYS A 48 4.21 13.72 -16.97
N GLU A 49 4.78 14.90 -17.23
CA GLU A 49 5.10 15.36 -18.58
C GLU A 49 6.00 14.37 -19.36
N CYS A 50 6.87 13.64 -18.66
CA CYS A 50 7.82 12.72 -19.27
C CYS A 50 7.56 11.24 -18.97
N PHE A 51 6.58 10.90 -18.12
CA PHE A 51 6.29 9.51 -17.80
C PHE A 51 4.85 9.28 -17.39
N HIS A 52 4.35 8.08 -17.70
CA HIS A 52 3.04 7.60 -17.32
C HIS A 52 3.19 6.21 -16.71
N LYS A 53 2.70 6.01 -15.49
CA LYS A 53 2.70 4.70 -14.81
C LYS A 53 1.37 4.45 -14.12
N LEU A 54 0.79 3.29 -14.39
CA LEU A 54 -0.28 2.73 -13.59
C LEU A 54 0.36 1.87 -12.50
N LEU A 55 0.11 2.20 -11.24
CA LEU A 55 0.62 1.46 -10.09
C LEU A 55 -0.52 0.73 -9.40
N GLU A 56 -0.31 -0.52 -9.04
CA GLU A 56 -1.24 -1.29 -8.22
C GLU A 56 -0.99 -1.00 -6.74
N ILE A 57 -2.08 -0.93 -5.96
CA ILE A 57 -2.06 -0.69 -4.53
C ILE A 57 -2.50 -1.99 -3.84
N ASP A 58 -1.57 -2.61 -3.12
CA ASP A 58 -1.86 -3.76 -2.29
C ASP A 58 -1.74 -3.43 -0.80
N PRO A 59 -2.69 -3.91 0.02
CA PRO A 59 -2.61 -3.72 1.46
C PRO A 59 -1.48 -4.54 2.04
N PHE A 60 -0.61 -3.90 2.81
CA PHE A 60 0.43 -4.56 3.57
C PHE A 60 -0.08 -4.91 4.97
N LEU A 61 0.01 -6.19 5.34
CA LEU A 61 -0.20 -6.69 6.70
C LEU A 61 1.15 -6.78 7.41
N ARG A 62 1.19 -6.44 8.70
CA ARG A 62 2.38 -6.69 9.52
C ARG A 62 2.65 -8.18 9.63
N GLU A 63 3.93 -8.54 9.74
CA GLU A 63 4.33 -9.90 10.04
C GLU A 63 3.57 -10.43 11.27
N ASN A 64 3.05 -11.66 11.16
CA ASN A 64 2.24 -12.35 12.17
C ASN A 64 0.82 -11.80 12.42
N GLU A 65 0.32 -10.83 11.64
CA GLU A 65 -1.11 -10.50 11.67
C GLU A 65 -1.92 -11.52 10.86
N LEU A 66 -2.54 -12.47 11.57
CA LEU A 66 -3.46 -13.44 10.97
C LEU A 66 -4.82 -12.78 10.76
N CYS A 67 -5.27 -12.72 9.50
CA CYS A 67 -6.66 -12.42 9.26
C CYS A 67 -7.54 -13.64 9.52
N TYR A 68 -8.57 -13.48 10.35
CA TYR A 68 -9.56 -14.52 10.66
C TYR A 68 -10.24 -15.11 9.39
N TYR A 69 -10.31 -14.35 8.31
CA TYR A 69 -10.93 -14.76 7.04
C TYR A 69 -9.95 -15.32 6.01
N CYS A 70 -8.63 -15.21 6.22
CA CYS A 70 -7.60 -15.74 5.32
C CYS A 70 -7.00 -16.99 6.02
N PRO A 71 -7.53 -18.22 5.79
CA PRO A 71 -7.12 -19.45 6.49
C PRO A 71 -5.77 -20.00 6.07
N ASN A 72 -5.26 -19.56 4.92
CA ASN A 72 -3.89 -19.81 4.50
C ASN A 72 -3.03 -18.67 5.02
N ILE A 73 -1.80 -18.96 5.44
CA ILE A 73 -0.72 -17.99 5.64
C ILE A 73 -0.60 -17.21 4.33
N ALA A 74 -1.37 -16.14 4.20
CA ALA A 74 -1.33 -15.29 3.04
C ALA A 74 -0.04 -14.51 3.19
N ASP A 75 0.84 -14.63 2.20
CA ASP A 75 2.03 -13.78 2.04
C ASP A 75 1.59 -12.33 2.23
N ASN A 76 1.73 -11.76 3.43
CA ASN A 76 1.57 -10.36 3.87
C ASN A 76 0.50 -9.44 3.20
N PHE A 77 -0.42 -9.96 2.38
CA PHE A 77 -1.22 -9.21 1.40
C PHE A 77 -2.63 -9.84 1.29
N CYS A 78 -3.53 -9.55 2.24
CA CYS A 78 -4.94 -9.97 2.17
C CYS A 78 -5.82 -8.76 1.80
N ARG A 79 -6.49 -8.80 0.64
CA ARG A 79 -7.33 -7.69 0.10
C ARG A 79 -8.70 -7.52 0.79
N ASN A 80 -9.03 -8.36 1.76
CA ASN A 80 -10.31 -8.27 2.45
C ASN A 80 -10.27 -7.14 3.50
N PHE A 81 -11.15 -6.14 3.35
CA PHE A 81 -11.25 -4.99 4.24
C PHE A 81 -11.39 -5.34 5.73
N ARG A 82 -11.95 -6.51 6.07
CA ARG A 82 -12.06 -6.96 7.48
C ARG A 82 -10.71 -7.36 8.09
N CYS A 83 -9.71 -7.64 7.25
CA CYS A 83 -8.35 -7.94 7.64
C CYS A 83 -7.51 -6.68 7.83
N LEU A 84 -7.94 -5.57 7.22
CA LEU A 84 -7.30 -4.27 7.28
C LEU A 84 -7.67 -3.60 8.61
N ARG A 85 -7.11 -4.08 9.72
CA ARG A 85 -7.30 -3.41 11.01
C ARG A 85 -6.56 -2.09 10.98
N SER A 86 -7.31 -1.01 10.78
CA SER A 86 -6.84 0.32 11.04
C SER A 86 -6.87 0.58 12.55
N TYR A 87 -5.73 0.46 13.21
CA TYR A 87 -5.50 1.07 14.53
C TYR A 87 -5.06 2.52 14.34
#